data_AF-A0A2R6NP00-F1
#
_entry.id   AF-A0A2R6NP00-F1
#
_cell.length_a   1.000
_cell.length_b   1.000
_cell.length_c   1.000
_cell.angle_alpha   90.00
_cell.angle_beta   90.00
_cell.angle_gamma   90.00
#
_symmetry.space_group_name_H-M   'P 1'
#
loop_
_entity.id
_entity.type
_entity.pdbx_description
1 polymer ?
#
loop_
_entity_poly.entity_id
_entity_poly.type
_entity_poly.pdbx_seq_one_letter_code
_entity_poly.pdbx_strand_id
1 'polypeptide(L)'
;MTIPDCQRELPAAPEGKEIIAESMLWLLLTGKVPTEAETRQLSRELAEKGELPAYVEKLIDSLPTTLHPMTQLGMGVAALNHDSAFAAAYEKGIKKSEYWTYALEDSINLIARLPALAARIFRNVYNPGTPIAGINKELDLVGKWLNNASIPIIYIMIHR
;
A
#
# COMPACT_ATOMS: atom_id res chain seq x y z
N MET A 1 -12.24 -20.82 -1.90
CA MET A 1 -10.81 -21.03 -1.63
C MET A 1 -10.61 -20.97 -0.12
N THR A 2 -10.01 -22.01 0.47
CA THR A 2 -9.55 -21.97 1.86
C THR A 2 -8.15 -21.34 1.92
N ILE A 3 -7.66 -20.98 3.12
CA ILE A 3 -6.30 -20.43 3.27
C ILE A 3 -5.21 -21.40 2.74
N PRO A 4 -5.27 -22.72 3.02
CA PRO A 4 -4.34 -23.68 2.41
C PRO A 4 -4.41 -23.73 0.87
N ASP A 5 -5.60 -23.57 0.28
CA ASP A 5 -5.72 -23.49 -1.18
C ASP A 5 -5.04 -22.23 -1.72
N CYS A 6 -5.22 -21.08 -1.05
CA CYS A 6 -4.53 -19.83 -1.39
C CYS A 6 -3.01 -19.98 -1.38
N GLN A 7 -2.46 -20.63 -0.35
CA GLN A 7 -1.01 -20.85 -0.23
C GLN A 7 -0.44 -21.74 -1.34
N ARG A 8 -1.26 -22.66 -1.87
CA ARG A 8 -0.87 -23.58 -2.93
C ARG A 8 -1.00 -22.97 -4.32
N GLU A 9 -2.01 -22.14 -4.54
CA GLU A 9 -2.45 -21.72 -5.88
C GLU A 9 -2.07 -20.28 -6.24
N LEU A 10 -1.90 -19.39 -5.25
CA LEU A 10 -1.56 -18.00 -5.53
C LEU A 10 -0.06 -17.83 -5.81
N PRO A 11 0.32 -17.02 -6.82
CA PRO A 11 1.71 -16.66 -7.08
C PRO A 11 2.40 -16.04 -5.85
N ALA A 12 3.62 -16.51 -5.60
CA ALA A 12 4.55 -15.99 -4.59
C ALA A 12 5.50 -14.93 -5.19
N ALA A 13 6.26 -14.24 -4.32
CA ALA A 13 7.33 -13.36 -4.75
C ALA A 13 8.43 -14.14 -5.51
N PRO A 14 9.20 -13.50 -6.41
CA PRO A 14 10.38 -14.12 -7.00
C PRO A 14 11.30 -14.67 -5.90
N GLU A 15 11.64 -15.96 -5.97
CA GLU A 15 12.45 -16.68 -4.96
C GLU A 15 11.81 -16.82 -3.56
N GLY A 16 10.56 -16.37 -3.39
CA GLY A 16 9.78 -16.51 -2.17
C GLY A 16 8.92 -17.76 -2.13
N LYS A 17 8.55 -18.20 -0.92
CA LYS A 17 7.58 -19.29 -0.68
C LYS A 17 6.22 -18.80 -0.18
N GLU A 18 6.12 -17.52 0.18
CA GLU A 18 4.89 -16.94 0.71
C GLU A 18 4.10 -16.24 -0.39
N ILE A 19 2.78 -16.33 -0.29
CA ILE A 19 1.86 -15.55 -1.14
C ILE A 19 2.08 -14.06 -0.89
N ILE A 20 1.99 -13.26 -1.95
CA ILE A 20 2.10 -11.81 -1.84
C ILE A 20 0.73 -11.15 -1.71
N ALA A 21 0.69 -9.93 -1.16
CA ALA A 21 -0.55 -9.20 -0.94
C ALA A 21 -1.28 -8.92 -2.27
N GLU A 22 -0.53 -8.73 -3.35
CA GLU A 22 -1.05 -8.41 -4.69
C GLU A 22 -1.81 -9.59 -5.31
N SER A 23 -1.30 -10.82 -5.19
CA SER A 23 -2.01 -12.00 -5.72
C SER A 23 -3.30 -12.28 -4.94
N MET A 24 -3.30 -12.03 -3.62
CA MET A 24 -4.52 -12.05 -2.81
C MET A 24 -5.49 -10.95 -3.21
N LEU A 25 -5.02 -9.71 -3.40
CA LEU A 25 -5.87 -8.58 -3.82
C LEU A 25 -6.57 -8.88 -5.14
N TRP A 26 -5.85 -9.44 -6.12
CA TRP A 26 -6.43 -9.85 -7.39
C TRP A 26 -7.54 -10.87 -7.23
N LEU A 27 -7.32 -11.90 -6.41
CA LEU A 27 -8.33 -12.92 -6.12
C LEU A 27 -9.59 -12.28 -5.52
N LEU A 28 -9.44 -11.37 -4.57
CA LEU A 28 -10.55 -10.71 -3.90
C LEU A 28 -11.36 -9.81 -4.84
N LEU A 29 -10.69 -9.13 -5.78
CA LEU A 29 -11.34 -8.25 -6.75
C LEU A 29 -12.00 -8.99 -7.91
N THR A 30 -11.40 -10.10 -8.37
CA THR A 30 -11.82 -10.77 -9.62
C THR A 30 -12.51 -12.12 -9.39
N GLY A 31 -12.35 -12.72 -8.21
CA GLY A 31 -12.75 -14.10 -7.94
C GLY A 31 -11.92 -15.17 -8.67
N LYS A 32 -10.81 -14.78 -9.31
CA LYS A 32 -9.95 -15.66 -10.11
C LYS A 32 -8.54 -15.71 -9.55
N VAL A 33 -7.90 -16.87 -9.65
CA VAL A 33 -6.47 -17.01 -9.35
C VAL A 33 -5.67 -16.28 -10.43
N PRO A 34 -4.82 -15.29 -10.07
CA PRO A 34 -3.99 -14.60 -11.05
C PRO A 34 -2.86 -15.48 -11.56
N THR A 35 -2.42 -15.21 -12.78
CA THR A 35 -1.12 -15.65 -13.30
C THR A 35 0.02 -14.83 -12.67
N GLU A 36 1.25 -15.31 -12.79
CA GLU A 36 2.44 -14.55 -12.36
C GLU A 36 2.56 -13.20 -13.09
N ALA A 37 2.20 -13.15 -14.38
CA ALA A 37 2.26 -11.93 -15.18
C ALA A 37 1.26 -10.87 -14.68
N GLU A 38 0.01 -11.28 -14.42
CA GLU A 38 -1.02 -10.40 -13.85
C GLU A 38 -0.63 -9.91 -12.46
N THR A 39 -0.08 -10.80 -11.63
CA THR A 39 0.42 -10.45 -10.29
C THR A 39 1.54 -9.40 -10.39
N ARG A 40 2.52 -9.61 -11.26
CA ARG A 40 3.63 -8.66 -11.49
C ARG A 40 3.14 -7.32 -12.05
N GLN A 41 2.15 -7.34 -12.93
CA GLN A 41 1.53 -6.13 -13.46
C GLN A 41 0.90 -5.31 -12.34
N LEU A 42 0.10 -5.95 -11.48
CA LEU A 42 -0.53 -5.30 -10.32
C LEU A 42 0.52 -4.76 -9.34
N SER A 43 1.59 -5.52 -9.05
CA SER A 43 2.69 -5.03 -8.21
C SER A 43 3.37 -3.77 -8.78
N ARG A 44 3.51 -3.68 -10.11
CA ARG A 44 4.07 -2.48 -10.79
C ARG A 44 3.12 -1.30 -10.69
N GLU A 45 1.84 -1.50 -10.96
CA GLU A 45 0.83 -0.45 -10.86
C GLU A 45 0.78 0.14 -9.43
N LEU A 46 0.79 -0.72 -8.42
CA LEU A 46 0.85 -0.30 -7.02
C LEU A 46 2.18 0.39 -6.68
N ALA A 47 3.29 0.01 -7.33
CA ALA A 47 4.57 0.70 -7.19
C ALA A 47 4.51 2.14 -7.70
N GLU A 48 3.90 2.33 -8.85
CA GLU A 48 3.78 3.63 -9.52
C GLU A 48 2.87 4.57 -8.74
N LYS A 49 1.79 4.05 -8.15
CA LYS A 49 0.81 4.83 -7.37
C LYS A 49 1.19 5.05 -5.91
N GLY A 50 2.26 4.40 -5.42
CA GLY A 50 2.61 4.35 -4.00
C GLY A 50 3.29 5.60 -3.43
N GLU A 51 3.60 6.59 -4.26
CA GLU A 51 4.20 7.86 -3.82
C GLU A 51 3.19 8.69 -3.01
N LEU A 52 3.63 9.22 -1.86
CA LEU A 52 2.79 10.09 -1.03
C LEU A 52 2.82 11.53 -1.56
N PRO A 53 1.67 12.20 -1.64
CA PRO A 53 1.65 13.63 -1.91
C PRO A 53 2.41 14.43 -0.83
N ALA A 54 3.14 15.46 -1.25
CA ALA A 54 3.97 16.26 -0.34
C ALA A 54 3.19 16.91 0.82
N TYR A 55 1.89 17.20 0.65
CA TYR A 55 1.06 17.74 1.73
C TYR A 55 0.78 16.70 2.82
N VAL A 56 0.66 15.42 2.47
CA VAL A 56 0.49 14.32 3.43
C VAL A 56 1.78 14.09 4.19
N GLU A 57 2.92 14.12 3.51
CA GLU A 57 4.23 13.99 4.15
C GLU A 57 4.45 15.08 5.20
N LYS A 58 4.22 16.35 4.82
CA LYS A 58 4.31 17.49 5.72
C LYS A 58 3.35 17.40 6.90
N LEU A 59 2.12 16.95 6.66
CA LEU A 59 1.13 16.74 7.73
C LEU A 59 1.67 15.74 8.75
N ILE A 60 2.08 14.55 8.31
CA ILE A 60 2.54 13.48 9.20
C ILE A 60 3.83 13.87 9.93
N ASP A 61 4.75 14.54 9.25
CA ASP A 61 6.01 15.01 9.85
C ASP A 61 5.80 16.15 10.86
N SER A 62 4.66 16.86 10.81
CA SER A 62 4.32 17.91 11.76
C SER A 62 3.66 17.42 13.05
N LEU A 63 3.22 16.15 13.09
CA LEU A 63 2.54 15.59 14.24
C LEU A 63 3.52 15.33 15.40
N PRO A 64 3.12 15.55 16.66
CA PRO A 64 3.97 15.23 17.80
C PRO A 64 4.18 13.72 17.89
N THR A 65 5.41 13.29 18.19
CA THR A 65 5.77 11.86 18.31
C THR A 65 5.05 11.14 19.45
N THR A 66 4.48 11.89 20.40
CA THR A 66 3.62 11.37 21.46
C THR A 66 2.22 10.99 20.98
N LEU A 67 1.82 11.41 19.77
CA LEU A 67 0.52 11.05 19.20
C LEU A 67 0.52 9.59 18.74
N HIS A 68 -0.50 8.84 19.15
CA HIS A 68 -0.59 7.40 18.87
C HIS A 68 -0.51 7.10 17.36
N PRO A 69 0.27 6.11 16.91
CA PRO A 69 0.47 5.79 15.48
C PRO A 69 -0.83 5.61 14.70
N MET A 70 -1.83 4.96 15.30
CA MET A 70 -3.14 4.76 14.65
C MET A 70 -3.91 6.08 14.44
N THR A 71 -3.71 7.07 15.32
CA THR A 71 -4.30 8.40 15.13
C THR A 71 -3.63 9.13 13.98
N GLN A 72 -2.29 9.05 13.89
CA GLN A 72 -1.55 9.59 12.75
C GLN A 72 -1.98 8.92 11.43
N LEU A 73 -2.20 7.61 11.44
CA LEU A 73 -2.68 6.85 10.28
C LEU A 73 -4.07 7.33 9.85
N GLY A 74 -5.01 7.46 10.79
CA GLY A 74 -6.34 7.97 10.51
C GLY A 74 -6.32 9.38 9.91
N MET A 75 -5.49 10.27 10.45
CA MET A 75 -5.30 11.62 9.90
C MET A 75 -4.69 11.60 8.49
N GLY A 76 -3.68 10.75 8.25
CA GLY A 76 -3.05 10.61 6.94
C GLY A 76 -4.01 10.06 5.88
N VAL A 77 -4.79 9.03 6.22
CA VAL A 77 -5.82 8.48 5.31
C VAL A 77 -6.91 9.53 5.02
N ALA A 78 -7.37 10.26 6.04
CA ALA A 78 -8.34 11.33 5.83
C ALA A 78 -7.77 12.45 4.94
N ALA A 79 -6.48 12.79 5.08
CA ALA A 79 -5.83 13.80 4.24
C ALA A 79 -5.74 13.35 2.77
N LEU A 80 -5.48 12.06 2.50
CA LEU A 80 -5.43 11.51 1.15
C LEU A 80 -6.74 11.65 0.36
N ASN A 81 -7.88 11.88 1.04
CA ASN A 81 -9.15 12.19 0.39
C ASN A 81 -9.12 13.47 -0.46
N HIS A 82 -8.17 14.38 -0.23
CA HIS A 82 -8.02 15.60 -1.02
C HIS A 82 -7.89 15.31 -2.53
N ASP A 83 -7.23 14.22 -2.90
CA ASP A 83 -6.99 13.83 -4.30
C ASP A 83 -7.96 12.74 -4.80
N SER A 84 -9.10 12.53 -4.12
CA SER A 84 -10.09 11.50 -4.48
C SER A 84 -10.68 11.77 -5.87
N ALA A 85 -10.48 10.83 -6.79
CA ALA A 85 -11.08 10.87 -8.11
C ALA A 85 -12.61 10.66 -8.03
N PHE A 86 -13.07 9.83 -7.10
CA PHE A 86 -14.50 9.60 -6.87
C PHE A 86 -15.20 10.87 -6.38
N ALA A 87 -14.65 11.56 -5.38
CA ALA A 87 -15.25 12.80 -4.87
C ALA A 87 -15.36 13.86 -5.98
N ALA A 88 -14.27 14.09 -6.72
CA ALA A 88 -14.25 15.05 -7.82
C ALA A 88 -15.19 14.68 -8.97
N ALA A 89 -15.36 13.39 -9.28
CA ALA A 89 -16.28 12.93 -10.31
C ALA A 89 -17.74 12.99 -9.85
N TYR A 90 -18.02 12.65 -8.60
CA TYR A 90 -19.35 12.72 -8.00
C TYR A 90 -19.92 14.15 -8.04
N GLU A 91 -19.10 15.14 -7.68
CA GLU A 91 -19.47 16.57 -7.76
C GLU A 91 -19.80 17.03 -9.17
N LYS A 92 -19.19 16.41 -10.20
CA LYS A 92 -19.46 16.68 -11.62
C LYS A 92 -20.72 15.98 -12.14
N GLY A 93 -21.40 15.17 -11.33
CA GLY A 93 -22.66 14.53 -11.69
C GLY A 93 -22.51 13.26 -12.56
N ILE A 94 -21.53 12.40 -12.27
CA ILE A 94 -21.40 11.09 -12.94
C ILE A 94 -22.61 10.19 -12.71
N LYS A 95 -22.84 9.24 -13.64
CA LYS A 95 -23.94 8.29 -13.53
C LYS A 95 -23.66 7.27 -12.43
N LYS A 96 -24.71 6.80 -11.75
CA LYS A 96 -24.60 5.75 -10.72
C LYS A 96 -23.90 4.48 -11.22
N SER A 97 -24.06 4.13 -12.50
CA SER A 97 -23.40 2.99 -13.14
C SER A 97 -21.88 3.13 -13.26
N GLU A 98 -21.34 4.34 -13.13
CA GLU A 98 -19.91 4.66 -13.26
C GLU A 98 -19.23 4.80 -11.89
N TYR A 99 -19.97 4.72 -10.78
CA TYR A 99 -19.40 4.94 -9.45
C TYR A 99 -18.26 3.98 -9.12
N TRP A 100 -18.40 2.72 -9.53
CA TRP A 100 -17.44 1.67 -9.20
C TRP A 100 -16.07 1.90 -9.82
N THR A 101 -15.97 2.55 -10.98
CA THR A 101 -14.68 2.77 -11.65
C THR A 101 -13.82 3.73 -10.85
N TYR A 102 -14.40 4.84 -10.41
CA TYR A 102 -13.71 5.83 -9.59
C TYR A 102 -13.48 5.35 -8.16
N ALA A 103 -14.43 4.59 -7.59
CA ALA A 103 -14.24 3.97 -6.28
C ALA A 103 -13.11 2.92 -6.29
N LEU A 104 -12.99 2.14 -7.37
CA LEU A 104 -11.90 1.19 -7.56
C LEU A 104 -10.55 1.93 -7.69
N GLU A 105 -10.49 2.98 -8.52
CA GLU A 105 -9.29 3.80 -8.69
C GLU A 105 -8.80 4.39 -7.35
N ASP A 106 -9.70 4.99 -6.56
CA ASP A 106 -9.35 5.52 -5.24
C ASP A 106 -8.93 4.42 -4.26
N SER A 107 -9.57 3.25 -4.31
CA SER A 107 -9.18 2.11 -3.47
C SER A 107 -7.78 1.59 -3.80
N ILE A 108 -7.43 1.48 -5.09
CA ILE A 108 -6.10 1.07 -5.54
C ILE A 108 -5.06 2.13 -5.15
N ASN A 109 -5.36 3.41 -5.36
CA ASN A 109 -4.48 4.52 -4.95
C ASN A 109 -4.24 4.50 -3.42
N LEU A 110 -5.28 4.25 -2.62
CA LEU A 110 -5.14 4.15 -1.17
C LEU A 110 -4.27 2.96 -0.76
N ILE A 111 -4.55 1.76 -1.30
CA ILE A 111 -3.76 0.54 -1.02
C ILE A 111 -2.29 0.75 -1.37
N ALA A 112 -1.99 1.39 -2.50
CA ALA A 112 -0.63 1.67 -2.94
C ALA A 112 0.12 2.61 -1.96
N ARG A 113 -0.57 3.60 -1.40
CA ARG A 113 0.02 4.66 -0.55
C ARG A 113 0.12 4.26 0.94
N LEU A 114 -0.72 3.34 1.40
CA LEU A 114 -0.77 2.89 2.80
C LEU A 114 0.60 2.43 3.35
N PRO A 115 1.39 1.60 2.63
CA PRO A 115 2.72 1.21 3.08
C PRO A 115 3.65 2.40 3.33
N ALA A 116 3.70 3.36 2.41
CA ALA A 116 4.55 4.54 2.55
C ALA A 116 4.12 5.41 3.74
N LEU A 117 2.81 5.57 3.94
CA LEU A 117 2.25 6.30 5.08
C LEU A 117 2.59 5.62 6.41
N ALA A 118 2.35 4.31 6.51
CA ALA A 118 2.62 3.53 7.71
C ALA A 118 4.12 3.50 8.05
N ALA A 119 4.99 3.35 7.05
CA ALA A 119 6.43 3.37 7.23
C ALA A 119 6.94 4.72 7.74
N ARG A 120 6.41 5.84 7.21
CA ARG A 120 6.74 7.19 7.68
C ARG A 120 6.31 7.41 9.12
N ILE A 121 5.09 6.98 9.50
CA ILE A 121 4.59 7.05 10.89
C ILE A 121 5.47 6.21 11.82
N PHE A 122 5.76 4.97 11.44
CA PHE A 122 6.60 4.07 12.23
C PHE A 122 7.96 4.70 12.51
N ARG A 123 8.60 5.27 11.48
CA ARG A 123 9.88 5.95 11.64
C ARG A 123 9.78 7.17 12.55
N ASN A 124 8.78 8.03 12.36
CA ASN A 124 8.65 9.25 13.17
C ASN A 124 8.45 8.92 14.66
N VAL A 125 7.77 7.81 14.99
CA VAL A 125 7.49 7.40 16.38
C VAL A 125 8.63 6.58 16.99
N TYR A 126 9.19 5.62 16.26
CA TYR A 126 10.11 4.63 16.84
C TYR A 126 11.58 4.86 16.45
N ASN A 127 11.85 5.46 15.29
CA ASN A 127 13.20 5.69 14.75
C ASN A 127 13.39 7.15 14.29
N PRO A 128 13.24 8.15 15.19
CA PRO A 128 13.31 9.55 14.81
C PRO A 128 14.69 9.91 14.24
N GLY A 129 14.72 10.63 13.11
CA GLY A 129 15.95 11.09 12.46
C GLY A 129 16.56 10.15 11.42
N THR A 130 15.99 8.96 11.20
CA THR A 130 16.43 8.09 10.08
C THR A 130 16.05 8.72 8.73
N PRO A 131 16.95 8.75 7.73
CA PRO A 131 16.63 9.26 6.39
C PRO A 131 15.52 8.43 5.72
N ILE A 132 14.69 9.09 4.89
CA ILE A 132 13.74 8.38 4.02
C ILE A 132 14.56 7.63 2.95
N ALA A 133 14.52 6.30 2.97
CA ALA A 133 15.05 5.50 1.85
C ALA A 133 14.24 5.83 0.58
N GLY A 134 14.91 5.96 -0.56
CA GLY A 134 14.23 6.14 -1.85
C GLY A 134 13.30 4.95 -2.14
N ILE A 135 12.17 5.22 -2.78
CA ILE A 135 11.20 4.18 -3.16
C ILE A 135 11.84 3.25 -4.18
N ASN A 136 12.06 1.98 -3.81
CA ASN A 136 12.44 0.95 -4.75
C ASN A 136 11.18 0.37 -5.41
N LYS A 137 10.98 0.70 -6.70
CA LYS A 137 9.80 0.28 -7.48
C LYS A 137 9.81 -1.20 -7.86
N GLU A 138 10.94 -1.89 -7.68
CA GLU A 138 11.07 -3.32 -7.99
C GLU A 138 10.60 -4.24 -6.85
N LEU A 139 10.42 -3.70 -5.64
CA LEU A 139 9.94 -4.46 -4.48
C LEU A 139 8.41 -4.64 -4.52
N ASP A 140 7.91 -5.73 -3.94
CA ASP A 140 6.48 -5.94 -3.66
C ASP A 140 5.98 -4.98 -2.56
N LEU A 141 4.67 -4.94 -2.31
CA LEU A 141 4.08 -4.04 -1.30
C LEU A 141 4.74 -4.16 0.09
N VAL A 142 5.04 -5.39 0.52
CA VAL A 142 5.64 -5.66 1.84
C VAL A 142 7.11 -5.24 1.86
N GLY A 143 7.88 -5.58 0.84
CA GLY A 143 9.27 -5.16 0.67
C GLY A 143 9.41 -3.64 0.65
N LYS A 144 8.49 -2.94 -0.02
CA LYS A 144 8.41 -1.47 0.00
C LYS A 144 8.19 -0.91 1.41
N TRP A 145 7.26 -1.49 2.16
CA TRP A 145 7.03 -1.10 3.55
C TRP A 145 8.30 -1.23 4.39
N LEU A 146 8.96 -2.40 4.32
CA LEU A 146 10.19 -2.69 5.09
C LEU A 146 11.33 -1.73 4.74
N ASN A 147 11.55 -1.51 3.44
CA ASN A 147 12.57 -0.60 2.95
C ASN A 147 12.31 0.84 3.45
N ASN A 148 11.07 1.31 3.34
CA ASN A 148 10.71 2.67 3.76
C ASN A 148 10.73 2.84 5.28
N ALA A 149 10.43 1.78 6.04
CA ALA A 149 10.50 1.75 7.49
C ALA A 149 11.94 1.58 8.01
N SER A 150 12.92 1.37 7.12
CA SER A 150 14.31 1.05 7.46
C SER A 150 14.43 -0.19 8.36
N ILE A 151 13.51 -1.14 8.20
CA ILE A 151 13.58 -2.44 8.88
C ILE A 151 14.44 -3.36 8.01
N PRO A 152 15.54 -3.94 8.53
CA PRO A 152 16.36 -4.85 7.76
C PRO A 152 15.51 -6.02 7.28
N ILE A 153 15.49 -6.27 5.95
CA ILE A 153 14.83 -7.45 5.36
C ILE A 153 15.33 -8.75 6.02
N ILE A 154 16.59 -8.73 6.48
CA ILE A 154 17.27 -9.80 7.20
C ILE A 154 16.55 -10.19 8.50
N TYR A 155 15.86 -9.25 9.17
CA TYR A 155 15.15 -9.53 10.42
C TYR A 155 13.95 -10.47 10.24
N ILE A 156 13.39 -10.55 9.02
CA ILE A 156 12.34 -11.52 8.66
C ILE A 156 12.94 -12.87 8.25
N MET A 157 14.13 -12.90 7.66
CA MET A 157 14.81 -14.16 7.32
C MET A 157 15.42 -14.87 8.53
N ILE A 158 15.83 -14.14 9.57
CA ILE A 158 16.50 -14.70 10.76
C ILE A 158 15.51 -15.19 11.84
N HIS A 159 14.23 -14.83 11.76
CA HIS A 159 13.18 -15.35 12.65
C HIS A 159 12.23 -16.33 11.93
N ARG A 160 12.73 -16.98 10.87
CA ARG A 160 12.09 -18.11 10.18
C ARG A 160 12.82 -19.41 10.50
#